data_AF-A0A3M2C3P3-F1
#
_entry.id   AF-A0A3M2C3P3-F1
#
_cell.length_a   1.000
_cell.length_b   1.000
_cell.length_c   1.000
_cell.angle_alpha   90.00
_cell.angle_beta   90.00
_cell.angle_gamma   90.00
#
_symmetry.space_group_name_H-M   'P 1'
#
loop_
_entity.id
_entity.type
_entity.pdbx_description
1 polymer ?
#
loop_
_entity_poly.entity_id
_entity_poly.type
_entity_poly.pdbx_seq_one_letter_code
_entity_poly.pdbx_strand_id
1 'polypeptide(L)'
;DEVRQGLLRGLAAARAVADQHPERAAAQIEVAELAYKLRRWEEVIAYLERSGEIPPERPDLLFYLAVARYETGDLEGAAEALERCLPRIHRSAFVNDYAAKILGERR
;
A
#
# COMPACT_ATOMS: atom_id res chain seq x y z
N ASP A 1 2.29 -22.14 -5.96
CA ASP A 1 3.49 -21.78 -6.72
C ASP A 1 4.57 -21.26 -5.77
N GLU A 2 5.83 -21.56 -6.08
CA GLU A 2 7.02 -21.29 -5.26
C GLU A 2 7.21 -19.79 -4.97
N VAL A 3 6.87 -18.92 -5.92
CA VAL A 3 6.95 -17.46 -5.75
C VAL A 3 6.08 -16.98 -4.59
N ARG A 4 4.85 -17.50 -4.49
CA ARG A 4 3.92 -17.15 -3.40
C ARG A 4 4.46 -17.60 -2.04
N GLN A 5 5.06 -18.78 -1.97
CA GLN A 5 5.69 -19.26 -0.74
C GLN A 5 6.92 -18.44 -0.36
N GLY A 6 7.69 -17.99 -1.35
CA GLY A 6 8.78 -17.03 -1.16
C GLY A 6 8.28 -15.72 -0.54
N LEU A 7 7.21 -15.13 -1.09
CA LEU A 7 6.61 -13.89 -0.57
C LEU A 7 6.07 -14.06 0.86
N LEU A 8 5.43 -15.18 1.18
CA LEU A 8 4.92 -15.44 2.53
C LEU A 8 6.05 -15.55 3.57
N ARG A 9 7.16 -16.22 3.21
CA ARG A 9 8.36 -16.29 4.07
C ARG A 9 9.01 -14.92 4.23
N GLY A 10 9.14 -14.18 3.14
CA GLY A 10 9.65 -12.80 3.16
C GLY A 10 8.81 -11.90 4.05
N LEU A 11 7.48 -11.94 3.92
CA LEU A 11 6.56 -11.16 4.74
C LEU A 11 6.72 -11.49 6.23
N ALA A 12 6.80 -12.78 6.57
CA ALA A 12 6.98 -13.21 7.95
C ALA A 12 8.30 -12.69 8.56
N ALA A 13 9.39 -12.73 7.79
CA ALA A 13 10.69 -12.22 8.22
C ALA A 13 10.69 -10.68 8.37
N ALA A 14 10.18 -9.96 7.37
CA ALA A 14 10.08 -8.50 7.40
C ALA A 14 9.23 -8.03 8.59
N ARG A 15 8.11 -8.71 8.85
CA ARG A 15 7.25 -8.41 10.00
C ARG A 15 7.97 -8.55 11.33
N ALA A 16 8.73 -9.63 11.50
CA ALA A 16 9.50 -9.84 12.72
C ALA A 16 10.50 -8.69 12.98
N VAL A 17 11.11 -8.15 11.92
CA VAL A 17 12.02 -6.98 12.02
C VAL A 17 11.24 -5.70 12.32
N ALA A 18 10.15 -5.45 11.60
CA ALA A 18 9.32 -4.25 11.76
C ALA A 18 8.68 -4.16 13.14
N ASP A 19 8.28 -5.28 13.73
CA ASP A 19 7.67 -5.32 15.06
C ASP A 19 8.70 -5.14 16.19
N GLN A 20 9.96 -5.52 15.97
CA GLN A 20 11.07 -5.24 16.89
C GLN A 20 11.60 -3.81 16.77
N HIS A 21 11.38 -3.18 15.62
CA HIS A 21 11.85 -1.83 15.30
C HIS A 21 10.71 -0.94 14.78
N PRO A 22 9.70 -0.65 15.63
CA PRO A 22 8.55 0.16 15.24
C PRO A 22 8.93 1.57 14.76
N GLU A 23 10.06 2.11 15.21
CA GLU A 23 10.58 3.43 14.82
C GLU A 23 11.16 3.47 13.40
N ARG A 24 11.46 2.31 12.80
CA ARG A 24 12.10 2.24 11.48
C ARG A 24 11.05 2.21 10.39
N ALA A 25 10.73 3.39 9.85
CA ALA A 25 9.81 3.54 8.73
C ALA A 25 10.12 2.60 7.55
N ALA A 26 11.40 2.42 7.21
CA ALA A 26 11.82 1.51 6.13
C ALA A 26 11.37 0.05 6.36
N ALA A 27 11.48 -0.46 7.59
CA ALA A 27 11.05 -1.82 7.91
C ALA A 27 9.52 -1.95 7.84
N GLN A 28 8.77 -0.91 8.24
CA GLN A 28 7.32 -0.89 8.09
C GLN A 28 6.92 -0.91 6.61
N ILE A 29 7.59 -0.11 5.77
CA ILE A 29 7.36 -0.05 4.32
C ILE A 29 7.63 -1.40 3.66
N GLU A 30 8.72 -2.10 4.02
CA GLU A 30 9.03 -3.42 3.48
C GLU A 30 7.89 -4.43 3.73
N VAL A 31 7.30 -4.40 4.93
CA VAL A 31 6.13 -5.24 5.23
C VAL A 31 4.95 -4.86 4.35
N ALA A 32 4.65 -3.57 4.22
CA ALA A 32 3.54 -3.09 3.39
C ALA A 32 3.70 -3.49 1.91
N GLU A 33 4.91 -3.39 1.34
CA GLU A 33 5.18 -3.78 -0.05
C GLU A 33 4.96 -5.29 -0.29
N LEU A 34 5.40 -6.12 0.66
CA LEU A 34 5.19 -7.57 0.61
C LEU A 34 3.72 -7.94 0.83
N ALA A 35 3.05 -7.28 1.77
CA ALA A 35 1.62 -7.43 2.03
C ALA A 35 0.79 -7.05 0.79
N TYR A 36 1.17 -5.98 0.10
CA TYR A 36 0.52 -5.53 -1.13
C TYR A 36 0.62 -6.57 -2.25
N LYS A 37 1.82 -7.13 -2.48
CA LYS A 37 2.03 -8.23 -3.44
C LYS A 37 1.20 -9.47 -3.10
N LEU A 38 0.92 -9.69 -1.83
CA LEU A 38 0.10 -10.79 -1.31
C LEU A 38 -1.40 -10.44 -1.18
N ARG A 39 -1.80 -9.22 -1.54
CA ARG A 39 -3.18 -8.70 -1.41
C ARG A 39 -3.72 -8.72 0.01
N ARG A 40 -2.86 -8.45 0.99
CA ARG A 40 -3.22 -8.37 2.41
C ARG A 40 -3.49 -6.92 2.79
N TRP A 41 -4.65 -6.43 2.39
CA TRP A 41 -4.95 -5.01 2.35
C TRP A 41 -4.92 -4.33 3.72
N GLU A 42 -5.46 -4.98 4.74
CA GLU A 42 -5.44 -4.48 6.11
C GLU A 42 -3.99 -4.37 6.65
N GLU A 43 -3.12 -5.32 6.30
CA GLU A 43 -1.69 -5.25 6.66
C GLU A 43 -0.98 -4.13 5.88
N VAL A 44 -1.34 -3.88 4.60
CA VAL A 44 -0.79 -2.73 3.85
C VAL A 44 -1.12 -1.42 4.57
N ILE A 45 -2.38 -1.21 4.95
CA ILE A 45 -2.82 0.01 5.63
C ILE A 45 -2.07 0.15 6.96
N ALA A 46 -2.12 -0.88 7.82
CA ALA A 46 -1.54 -0.82 9.15
C ALA A 46 -0.03 -0.52 9.13
N TYR A 47 0.73 -1.16 8.24
CA TYR A 47 2.18 -0.95 8.17
C TYR A 47 2.57 0.35 7.46
N LEU A 48 1.81 0.83 6.48
CA LEU A 48 2.04 2.16 5.92
C LEU A 48 1.76 3.27 6.95
N GLU A 49 0.70 3.15 7.75
CA GLU A 49 0.41 4.12 8.82
C GLU A 49 1.49 4.13 9.90
N ARG A 50 2.01 2.95 10.28
CA ARG A 50 3.17 2.84 11.19
C ARG A 50 4.45 3.44 10.63
N SER A 51 4.59 3.52 9.30
CA SER A 51 5.76 4.14 8.67
C SER A 51 5.80 5.66 8.83
N GLY A 52 4.69 6.27 9.28
CA GLY A 52 4.52 7.70 9.43
C GLY A 52 3.94 8.36 8.18
N GLU A 53 4.18 9.66 8.04
CA GLU A 53 3.69 10.41 6.90
C GLU A 53 4.38 9.95 5.61
N ILE A 54 3.59 9.48 4.64
CA ILE A 54 4.10 9.08 3.32
C ILE A 54 4.41 10.36 2.52
N PRO A 55 5.68 10.59 2.13
CA PRO A 55 6.04 11.77 1.35
C PRO A 55 5.45 11.71 -0.05
N PRO A 56 5.11 12.87 -0.67
CA PRO A 56 4.66 12.91 -2.07
C PRO A 56 5.63 12.26 -3.07
N GLU A 57 6.92 12.20 -2.75
CA GLU A 57 8.00 11.60 -3.55
C GLU A 57 7.96 10.06 -3.55
N ARG A 58 7.07 9.45 -2.75
CA ARG A 58 6.76 8.02 -2.76
C ARG A 58 5.34 7.77 -3.29
N PRO A 59 5.06 8.14 -4.55
CA PRO A 59 3.72 7.98 -5.12
C PRO A 59 3.31 6.51 -5.24
N ASP A 60 4.28 5.58 -5.30
CA ASP A 60 4.06 4.14 -5.21
C ASP A 60 3.37 3.73 -3.89
N LEU A 61 3.84 4.23 -2.76
CA LEU A 61 3.26 3.91 -1.45
C LEU A 61 1.89 4.55 -1.26
N LEU A 62 1.71 5.78 -1.75
CA LEU A 62 0.40 6.43 -1.77
C LEU A 62 -0.60 5.63 -2.63
N PHE A 63 -0.15 5.06 -3.75
CA PHE A 63 -0.97 4.19 -4.58
C PHE A 63 -1.32 2.87 -3.87
N TYR A 64 -0.36 2.26 -3.18
CA TYR A 64 -0.63 1.04 -2.39
C TYR A 64 -1.67 1.30 -1.28
N LEU A 65 -1.58 2.44 -0.61
CA LEU A 65 -2.57 2.87 0.38
C LEU A 65 -3.95 3.07 -0.27
N ALA A 66 -4.00 3.76 -1.41
CA ALA A 66 -5.26 4.00 -2.13
C ALA A 66 -5.96 2.70 -2.52
N VAL A 67 -5.21 1.75 -3.10
CA VAL A 67 -5.72 0.43 -3.48
C VAL A 67 -6.18 -0.35 -2.24
N ALA A 68 -5.38 -0.40 -1.18
CA ALA A 68 -5.72 -1.16 0.01
C ALA A 68 -6.97 -0.59 0.73
N ARG A 69 -7.11 0.73 0.79
CA ARG A 69 -8.30 1.40 1.33
C ARG A 69 -9.54 1.13 0.49
N TYR A 70 -9.41 1.19 -0.84
CA TYR A 70 -10.50 0.83 -1.75
C TYR A 70 -10.98 -0.61 -1.52
N GLU A 71 -10.04 -1.56 -1.49
CA GLU A 71 -10.36 -2.98 -1.32
C GLU A 71 -10.93 -3.33 0.06
N THR A 72 -10.73 -2.45 1.06
CA THR A 72 -11.30 -2.59 2.41
C THR A 72 -12.55 -1.73 2.63
N GLY A 73 -12.98 -0.98 1.61
CA GLY A 73 -14.22 -0.19 1.62
C GLY A 73 -14.08 1.24 2.17
N ASP A 74 -12.87 1.69 2.52
CA ASP A 74 -12.61 3.09 2.85
C ASP A 74 -12.49 3.91 1.55
N LEU A 75 -13.63 4.19 0.92
CA LEU A 75 -13.70 4.86 -0.39
C LEU A 75 -13.15 6.29 -0.34
N GLU A 76 -13.43 7.03 0.75
CA GLU A 76 -12.96 8.41 0.89
C GLU A 76 -11.45 8.45 1.11
N GLY A 77 -10.93 7.64 2.04
CA GLY A 77 -9.49 7.56 2.28
C GLY A 77 -8.72 6.99 1.10
N ALA A 78 -9.35 6.14 0.27
CA ALA A 78 -8.79 5.69 -1.00
C ALA A 78 -8.66 6.83 -2.01
N ALA A 79 -9.70 7.65 -2.16
CA ALA A 79 -9.70 8.81 -3.06
C ALA A 79 -8.63 9.83 -2.65
N GLU A 80 -8.53 10.16 -1.36
CA GLU A 80 -7.50 11.08 -0.84
C GLU A 80 -6.08 10.60 -1.17
N ALA A 81 -5.78 9.33 -0.90
CA ALA A 81 -4.46 8.76 -1.16
C ALA A 81 -4.15 8.74 -2.67
N LEU A 82 -5.16 8.42 -3.50
CA LEU A 82 -5.04 8.41 -4.95
C LEU A 82 -4.77 9.82 -5.51
N GLU A 83 -5.49 10.83 -5.04
CA GLU A 83 -5.33 12.22 -5.46
C GLU A 83 -3.91 12.75 -5.18
N ARG A 84 -3.32 12.36 -4.03
CA ARG A 84 -1.93 12.70 -3.68
C ARG A 84 -0.91 11.97 -4.56
N CYS A 85 -1.23 10.77 -5.01
CA CYS A 85 -0.38 9.90 -5.82
C CYS A 85 -0.34 10.31 -7.31
N LEU A 86 -1.49 10.60 -7.92
CA LEU A 86 -1.67 10.79 -9.36
C LEU A 86 -0.76 11.83 -10.02
N PRO A 87 -0.35 12.94 -9.37
CA PRO A 87 0.56 13.92 -9.97
C PRO A 87 1.98 13.41 -10.21
N ARG A 88 2.41 12.36 -9.50
CA ARG A 88 3.80 11.88 -9.49
C ARG A 88 3.96 10.42 -9.90
N ILE A 89 2.90 9.61 -9.85
CA ILE A 89 2.98 8.22 -10.27
C ILE A 89 3.05 8.11 -11.80
N HIS A 90 3.84 7.15 -12.27
CA HIS A 90 3.78 6.74 -13.67
C HIS A 90 2.41 6.12 -13.97
N ARG A 91 1.62 6.78 -14.81
CA ARG A 91 0.31 6.28 -15.23
C ARG A 91 0.48 5.05 -16.11
N SER A 92 -0.16 3.96 -15.69
CA SER A 92 -0.28 2.70 -16.42
C SER A 92 -1.75 2.28 -16.51
N ALA A 93 -2.08 1.28 -17.33
CA ALA A 93 -3.43 0.73 -17.37
C ALA A 93 -3.92 0.34 -15.96
N PHE A 94 -3.05 -0.31 -15.19
CA PHE A 94 -3.35 -0.71 -13.82
C PHE A 94 -3.67 0.48 -12.89
N VAL A 95 -2.90 1.57 -12.97
CA VAL A 95 -3.16 2.78 -12.19
C VAL A 95 -4.48 3.43 -12.63
N ASN A 96 -4.72 3.50 -13.93
CA ASN A 96 -5.92 4.11 -14.49
C ASN A 96 -7.18 3.31 -14.12
N ASP A 97 -7.12 1.99 -14.11
CA ASP A 97 -8.24 1.10 -13.75
C ASP A 97 -8.68 1.33 -12.29
N TYR A 98 -7.73 1.40 -11.35
CA TYR A 98 -8.04 1.72 -9.96
C TYR A 98 -8.52 3.16 -9.81
N ALA A 99 -7.94 4.11 -10.55
CA ALA A 99 -8.38 5.49 -10.49
C ALA A 99 -9.84 5.66 -10.94
N ALA A 100 -10.24 4.96 -12.01
CA ALA A 100 -11.61 4.96 -12.49
C ALA A 100 -12.59 4.37 -11.46
N LYS A 101 -12.21 3.27 -10.80
CA LYS A 101 -13.02 2.65 -9.73
C LYS A 101 -13.18 3.59 -8.53
N ILE A 102 -12.05 4.00 -7.94
CA ILE A 102 -12.02 4.82 -6.72
C ILE A 102 -12.78 6.14 -6.91
N LEU A 103 -12.45 6.88 -7.97
CA LEU A 103 -13.08 8.20 -8.20
C LEU A 103 -14.52 8.07 -8.73
N GLY A 104 -14.85 6.95 -9.37
CA GLY A 104 -16.20 6.67 -9.87
C GLY A 104 -17.20 6.29 -8.77
N GLU A 105 -16.71 5.64 -7.70
CA GLU A 105 -17.51 5.17 -6.56
C GLU A 105 -17.64 6.20 -5.43
N ARG A 106 -16.86 7.29 -5.45
CA ARG A 106 -16.95 8.42 -4.51
C ARG A 106 -18.22 9.29 -4.71
N ARG A 107 -19.32 8.71 -5.20
CA ARG A 107 -20.55 9.45 -5.54
C ARG A 107 -21.54 9.54 -4.39
#